data_AF-A0A7S0WL99-F1
#
_entry.id   AF-A0A7S0WL99-F1
#
_cell.length_a   1.000
_cell.length_b   1.000
_cell.length_c   1.000
_cell.angle_alpha   90.00
_cell.angle_beta   90.00
_cell.angle_gamma   90.00
#
_symmetry.space_group_name_H-M   'P 1'
#
loop_
_entity.id
_entity.type
_entity.pdbx_description
1 polymer ?
#
loop_
_entity_poly.entity_id
_entity_poly.type
_entity_poly.pdbx_seq_one_letter_code
_entity_poly.pdbx_strand_id
1 'polypeptide(L)'
;QGMTSQEKVVRQAVDKLKDMLEDHDPNIKFLALHALTFLLDSHPRIVAEHKGNIFECLDHEDSNIQYCALKIVCGLVTKRTLMDTTAHLMNAMGKADQRFRDELVSSIVHICMNERYALVTDFVWYLSVLADLIRVPCSSHGALVGEQIIDVCLRVEVIREAAVGILAPLLLDTSLLEQSNVNKTVPEALQSVAWVVGEYAHYIVDHEEILDALLAPQVKQLPGHAQSA
;
A
#
# COMPACT_ATOMS: atom_id res chain seq x y z
N GLN A 1 1.45 35.72 -0.27
CA GLN A 1 2.16 36.06 0.98
C GLN A 1 3.65 35.87 0.73
N GLY A 2 4.46 36.89 0.99
CA GLY A 2 5.90 36.85 0.69
C GLY A 2 6.64 35.92 1.65
N MET A 3 7.54 35.08 1.12
CA MET A 3 8.35 34.17 1.91
C MET A 3 9.17 34.94 2.95
N THR A 4 9.21 34.42 4.18
CA THR A 4 10.03 34.98 5.26
C THR A 4 11.52 34.79 4.97
N SER A 5 12.40 35.60 5.59
CA SER A 5 13.86 35.44 5.41
C SER A 5 14.36 34.06 5.84
N GLN A 6 13.71 33.44 6.83
CA GLN A 6 14.02 32.10 7.31
C GLN A 6 13.65 31.03 6.27
N GLU A 7 12.46 31.11 5.66
CA GLU A 7 12.04 30.18 4.61
C GLU A 7 12.96 30.23 3.39
N LYS A 8 13.51 31.39 3.04
CA LYS A 8 14.48 31.52 1.94
C LYS A 8 15.78 30.76 2.24
N VAL A 9 16.28 30.84 3.47
CA VAL A 9 17.49 30.10 3.90
C VAL A 9 17.22 28.60 3.92
N VAL A 10 16.07 28.18 4.45
CA VAL A 10 15.68 26.75 4.46
C VAL A 10 15.57 26.21 3.04
N ARG A 11 14.94 26.97 2.13
CA ARG A 11 14.86 26.58 0.71
C ARG A 11 16.24 26.40 0.08
N GLN A 12 17.16 27.34 0.29
CA GLN A 12 18.54 27.20 -0.23
C GLN A 12 19.26 25.98 0.36
N ALA A 13 19.04 25.68 1.64
CA ALA A 13 19.60 24.48 2.26
C ALA A 13 19.03 23.21 1.61
N VAL A 14 17.70 23.15 1.42
CA VAL A 14 17.04 22.01 0.75
C VAL A 14 17.52 21.85 -0.70
N ASP A 15 17.67 22.94 -1.44
CA ASP A 15 18.21 22.90 -2.80
C ASP A 15 19.64 22.34 -2.82
N LYS A 16 20.45 22.61 -1.80
CA LYS A 16 21.78 22.01 -1.67
C LYS A 16 21.71 20.53 -1.27
N LEU A 17 20.76 20.14 -0.43
CA LEU A 17 20.52 18.73 -0.10
C LEU A 17 20.10 17.94 -1.35
N LYS A 18 19.39 18.56 -2.29
CA LYS A 18 19.08 17.94 -3.58
C LYS A 18 20.33 17.56 -4.36
N ASP A 19 21.31 18.47 -4.48
CA ASP A 19 22.59 18.14 -5.14
C ASP A 19 23.26 16.93 -4.49
N MET A 20 23.15 16.79 -3.16
CA MET A 20 23.70 15.66 -2.40
C MET A 20 22.92 14.34 -2.64
N LEU A 21 21.63 14.38 -2.98
CA LEU A 21 20.87 13.19 -3.36
C LEU A 21 21.31 12.61 -4.71
N GLU A 22 21.88 13.47 -5.57
CA GLU A 22 22.40 13.08 -6.88
C GLU A 22 23.87 12.61 -6.82
N ASP A 23 24.51 12.66 -5.64
CA ASP A 23 25.90 12.26 -5.45
C ASP A 23 26.11 10.75 -5.68
N HIS A 24 27.31 10.31 -6.05
CA HIS A 24 27.61 8.89 -6.23
C HIS A 24 27.87 8.16 -4.90
N ASP A 25 28.22 8.87 -3.83
CA ASP A 25 28.47 8.27 -2.52
C ASP A 25 27.15 8.00 -1.76
N PRO A 26 26.83 6.73 -1.45
CA PRO A 26 25.62 6.39 -0.69
C PRO A 26 25.54 7.09 0.67
N ASN A 27 26.66 7.35 1.35
CA ASN A 27 26.65 8.04 2.64
C ASN A 27 26.24 9.50 2.51
N ILE A 28 26.62 10.16 1.41
CA ILE A 28 26.22 11.54 1.12
C ILE A 28 24.71 11.60 0.84
N LYS A 29 24.19 10.65 0.03
CA LYS A 29 22.74 10.53 -0.20
C LYS A 29 21.97 10.27 1.09
N PHE A 30 22.45 9.32 1.90
CA PHE A 30 21.81 8.97 3.17
C PHE A 30 21.80 10.17 4.13
N LEU A 31 22.91 10.91 4.24
CA LEU A 31 22.98 12.13 5.04
C LEU A 31 21.96 13.18 4.55
N ALA A 32 21.83 13.35 3.24
CA ALA A 32 20.87 14.27 2.66
C ALA A 32 19.41 13.86 2.97
N LEU A 33 19.05 12.59 2.81
CA LEU A 33 17.73 12.06 3.17
C LEU A 33 17.46 12.21 4.68
N HIS A 34 18.45 11.93 5.52
CA HIS A 34 18.33 12.08 6.96
C HIS A 34 18.09 13.55 7.35
N ALA A 35 18.78 14.50 6.71
CA ALA A 35 18.53 15.92 6.89
C ALA A 35 17.13 16.34 6.41
N LEU A 36 16.68 15.84 5.25
CA LEU A 36 15.34 16.10 4.72
C LEU A 36 14.24 15.55 5.63
N THR A 37 14.48 14.43 6.31
CA THR A 37 13.55 13.85 7.30
C THR A 37 13.30 14.83 8.45
N PHE A 38 14.32 15.53 8.96
CA PHE A 38 14.13 16.55 10.00
C PHE A 38 13.40 17.79 9.49
N LEU A 39 13.62 18.15 8.23
CA LEU A 39 12.95 19.31 7.61
C LEU A 39 11.49 19.01 7.26
N LEU A 40 11.12 17.75 7.10
CA LEU A 40 9.77 17.33 6.75
C LEU A 40 8.72 17.79 7.77
N ASP A 41 9.03 17.70 9.06
CA ASP A 41 8.10 18.07 10.14
C ASP A 41 7.80 19.58 10.17
N SER A 42 8.79 20.40 9.78
CA SER A 42 8.69 21.87 9.88
C SER A 42 8.38 22.55 8.55
N HIS A 43 8.86 22.01 7.43
CA HIS A 43 8.78 22.61 6.10
C HIS A 43 8.42 21.57 5.01
N PRO A 44 7.31 20.80 5.16
CA PRO A 44 6.97 19.71 4.25
C PRO A 44 6.78 20.18 2.80
N ARG A 45 6.28 21.41 2.62
CA ARG A 45 6.08 22.01 1.29
C ARG A 45 7.40 22.21 0.54
N ILE A 46 8.47 22.59 1.23
CA ILE A 46 9.78 22.83 0.60
C ILE A 46 10.41 21.48 0.24
N VAL A 47 10.31 20.48 1.14
CA VAL A 47 10.79 19.11 0.87
C VAL A 47 10.06 18.49 -0.32
N ALA A 48 8.75 18.71 -0.43
CA ALA A 48 7.91 18.20 -1.53
C ALA A 48 8.34 18.67 -2.92
N GLU A 49 9.05 19.81 -3.04
CA GLU A 49 9.55 20.32 -4.32
C GLU A 49 10.59 19.37 -4.96
N HIS A 50 11.26 18.58 -4.13
CA HIS A 50 12.29 17.62 -4.54
C HIS A 50 11.79 16.16 -4.47
N LYS A 51 10.46 15.95 -4.51
CA LYS A 51 9.86 14.62 -4.45
C LYS A 51 10.41 13.65 -5.51
N GLY A 52 10.75 14.13 -6.71
CA GLY A 52 11.28 13.27 -7.77
C GLY A 52 12.53 12.50 -7.33
N ASN A 53 13.55 13.23 -6.87
CA ASN A 53 14.80 12.65 -6.38
C ASN A 53 14.59 11.73 -5.16
N ILE A 54 13.64 12.08 -4.27
CA ILE A 54 13.31 11.26 -3.09
C ILE A 54 12.67 9.92 -3.52
N PHE A 55 11.75 9.94 -4.49
CA PHE A 55 11.09 8.72 -4.98
C PHE A 55 12.07 7.79 -5.70
N GLU A 56 13.05 8.33 -6.43
CA GLU A 56 14.13 7.54 -7.05
C GLU A 56 14.93 6.75 -6.01
N CYS A 57 15.05 7.25 -4.78
CA CYS A 57 15.77 6.58 -3.70
C CYS A 57 15.04 5.34 -3.15
N LEU A 58 13.77 5.10 -3.49
CA LEU A 58 13.06 3.86 -3.15
C LEU A 58 13.63 2.65 -3.90
N ASP A 59 14.17 2.87 -5.11
CA ASP A 59 14.79 1.84 -5.95
C ASP A 59 16.30 1.68 -5.66
N HIS A 60 16.82 2.30 -4.60
CA HIS A 60 18.24 2.26 -4.26
C HIS A 60 18.69 0.88 -3.72
N GLU A 61 19.94 0.48 -3.99
CA GLU A 61 20.48 -0.83 -3.57
C GLU A 61 20.69 -0.94 -2.04
N ASP A 62 21.04 0.18 -1.39
CA ASP A 62 21.18 0.27 0.06
C ASP A 62 19.81 0.41 0.75
N SER A 63 19.45 -0.58 1.56
CA SER A 63 18.22 -0.58 2.33
C SER A 63 18.06 0.65 3.23
N ASN A 64 19.11 1.15 3.87
CA ASN A 64 18.99 2.33 4.75
C ASN A 64 18.49 3.56 3.97
N ILE A 65 18.92 3.70 2.71
CA ILE A 65 18.45 4.76 1.81
C ILE A 65 16.99 4.51 1.43
N GLN A 66 16.62 3.28 1.08
CA GLN A 66 15.24 2.91 0.75
C GLN A 66 14.26 3.22 1.90
N TYR A 67 14.58 2.79 3.12
CA TYR A 67 13.75 3.02 4.31
C TYR A 67 13.67 4.50 4.68
N CYS A 68 14.78 5.24 4.57
CA CYS A 68 14.79 6.69 4.83
C CYS A 68 13.94 7.44 3.80
N ALA A 69 14.07 7.09 2.51
CA ALA A 69 13.25 7.64 1.44
C ALA A 69 11.76 7.34 1.67
N LEU A 70 11.41 6.10 2.01
CA LEU A 70 10.04 5.68 2.29
C LEU A 70 9.42 6.51 3.42
N LYS A 71 10.16 6.76 4.51
CA LYS A 71 9.70 7.61 5.61
C LYS A 71 9.32 9.01 5.14
N ILE A 72 10.14 9.61 4.28
CA ILE A 72 9.87 10.94 3.73
C ILE A 72 8.65 10.88 2.80
N VAL A 73 8.59 9.90 1.89
CA VAL A 73 7.47 9.71 0.96
C VAL A 73 6.14 9.60 1.72
N CYS A 74 6.08 8.81 2.79
CA CYS A 74 4.90 8.67 3.64
C CYS A 74 4.49 9.99 4.32
N GLY A 75 5.45 10.78 4.80
CA GLY A 75 5.15 12.08 5.42
C GLY A 75 4.77 13.19 4.44
N LEU A 76 5.03 13.01 3.14
CA LEU A 76 4.63 13.95 2.07
C LEU A 76 3.22 13.66 1.53
N VAL A 77 2.56 12.59 1.97
CA VAL A 77 1.24 12.22 1.44
C VAL A 77 0.17 13.21 1.87
N THR A 78 -0.64 13.60 0.90
CA THR A 78 -1.83 14.44 1.07
C THR A 78 -3.00 13.79 0.35
N LYS A 79 -4.23 14.26 0.59
CA LYS A 79 -5.42 13.81 -0.16
C LYS A 79 -5.22 13.86 -1.69
N ARG A 80 -4.46 14.85 -2.17
CA ARG A 80 -4.21 15.07 -3.61
C ARG A 80 -3.14 14.15 -4.17
N THR A 81 -2.20 13.71 -3.35
CA THR A 81 -1.04 12.93 -3.77
C THR A 81 -1.15 11.46 -3.41
N LEU A 82 -2.14 11.06 -2.61
CA LEU A 82 -2.31 9.69 -2.12
C LEU A 82 -2.28 8.66 -3.25
N MET A 83 -3.13 8.81 -4.26
CA MET A 83 -3.23 7.83 -5.35
C MET A 83 -1.91 7.72 -6.13
N ASP A 84 -1.30 8.85 -6.46
CA ASP A 84 0.00 8.88 -7.14
C ASP A 84 1.08 8.21 -6.30
N THR A 85 1.19 8.56 -5.01
CA THR A 85 2.18 7.97 -4.10
C THR A 85 1.98 6.45 -3.99
N THR A 86 0.74 5.99 -3.77
CA THR A 86 0.44 4.56 -3.71
C THR A 86 0.85 3.85 -4.99
N ALA A 87 0.60 4.41 -6.18
CA ALA A 87 1.03 3.81 -7.45
C ALA A 87 2.55 3.67 -7.55
N HIS A 88 3.32 4.66 -7.09
CA HIS A 88 4.78 4.56 -7.05
C HIS A 88 5.26 3.49 -6.07
N LEU A 89 4.65 3.40 -4.88
CA LEU A 89 4.97 2.36 -3.89
C LEU A 89 4.66 0.96 -4.42
N MET A 90 3.51 0.78 -5.09
CA MET A 90 3.14 -0.47 -5.78
C MET A 90 4.18 -0.85 -6.84
N ASN A 91 4.66 0.11 -7.63
CA ASN A 91 5.70 -0.15 -8.63
C ASN A 91 7.04 -0.55 -8.01
N ALA A 92 7.44 0.09 -6.90
CA ALA A 92 8.68 -0.22 -6.19
C ALA A 92 8.71 -1.67 -5.65
N MET A 93 7.55 -2.23 -5.27
CA MET A 93 7.46 -3.61 -4.78
C MET A 93 7.96 -4.66 -5.79
N GLY A 94 7.81 -4.40 -7.09
CA GLY A 94 8.19 -5.34 -8.16
C GLY A 94 9.70 -5.61 -8.21
N LYS A 95 10.52 -4.67 -7.74
CA LYS A 95 11.99 -4.78 -7.70
C LYS A 95 12.53 -4.97 -6.28
N ALA A 96 11.73 -4.65 -5.27
CA ALA A 96 12.11 -4.75 -3.87
C ALA A 96 12.37 -6.20 -3.43
N ASP A 97 13.32 -6.36 -2.51
CA ASP A 97 13.45 -7.59 -1.73
C ASP A 97 12.22 -7.82 -0.85
N GLN A 98 12.12 -9.01 -0.26
CA GLN A 98 10.94 -9.38 0.54
C GLN A 98 10.72 -8.45 1.73
N ARG A 99 11.78 -8.01 2.43
CA ARG A 99 11.64 -7.20 3.65
C ARG A 99 11.15 -5.81 3.32
N PHE A 100 11.75 -5.18 2.31
CA PHE A 100 11.33 -3.84 1.89
C PHE A 100 9.96 -3.87 1.24
N ARG A 101 9.63 -4.93 0.48
CA ARG A 101 8.28 -5.13 -0.07
C ARG A 101 7.22 -5.20 1.02
N ASP A 102 7.46 -5.96 2.08
CA ASP A 102 6.53 -6.04 3.21
C ASP A 102 6.31 -4.66 3.88
N GLU A 103 7.37 -3.86 3.96
CA GLU A 103 7.30 -2.51 4.50
C GLU A 103 6.55 -1.53 3.58
N LEU A 104 6.64 -1.71 2.25
CA LEU A 104 5.83 -0.98 1.28
C LEU A 104 4.34 -1.33 1.42
N VAL A 105 3.99 -2.62 1.54
CA VAL A 105 2.61 -3.08 1.76
C VAL A 105 2.04 -2.47 3.05
N SER A 106 2.78 -2.61 4.15
CA SER A 106 2.43 -2.03 5.44
C SER A 106 2.24 -0.52 5.33
N SER A 107 3.17 0.19 4.70
CA SER A 107 3.11 1.65 4.55
C SER A 107 1.87 2.12 3.80
N ILE A 108 1.50 1.46 2.69
CA ILE A 108 0.29 1.81 1.92
C ILE A 108 -0.95 1.68 2.79
N VAL A 109 -1.10 0.56 3.50
CA VAL A 109 -2.24 0.33 4.39
C VAL A 109 -2.27 1.39 5.50
N HIS A 110 -1.15 1.63 6.17
CA HIS A 110 -1.05 2.61 7.26
C HIS A 110 -1.38 4.02 6.80
N ILE A 111 -0.86 4.47 5.64
CA ILE A 111 -1.18 5.78 5.07
C ILE A 111 -2.69 5.91 4.83
N CYS A 112 -3.31 4.88 4.26
CA CYS A 112 -4.72 4.93 3.89
C CYS A 112 -5.64 4.86 5.12
N MET A 113 -5.35 4.00 6.10
CA MET A 113 -6.21 3.84 7.28
C MET A 113 -6.08 4.96 8.31
N ASN A 114 -5.00 5.75 8.24
CA ASN A 114 -4.69 6.79 9.22
C ASN A 114 -5.83 7.81 9.38
N GLU A 115 -6.03 8.28 10.62
CA GLU A 115 -7.07 9.27 10.97
C GLU A 115 -8.47 8.91 10.42
N ARG A 116 -8.84 7.62 10.49
CA ARG A 116 -10.10 7.07 9.95
C ARG A 116 -10.28 7.37 8.46
N TYR A 117 -9.27 7.03 7.67
CA TYR A 117 -9.27 7.25 6.22
C TYR A 117 -9.33 8.71 5.79
N ALA A 118 -8.79 9.63 6.62
CA ALA A 118 -8.86 11.06 6.34
C ALA A 118 -8.28 11.45 4.97
N LEU A 119 -7.31 10.68 4.47
CA LEU A 119 -6.66 10.92 3.18
C LEU A 119 -7.40 10.28 1.99
N VAL A 120 -8.21 9.25 2.23
CA VAL A 120 -8.92 8.52 1.18
C VAL A 120 -10.17 9.31 0.77
N THR A 121 -10.31 9.55 -0.53
CA THR A 121 -11.49 10.23 -1.11
C THR A 121 -12.28 9.36 -2.06
N ASP A 122 -11.67 8.26 -2.52
CA ASP A 122 -12.28 7.24 -3.37
C ASP A 122 -12.05 5.87 -2.72
N PHE A 123 -13.10 5.30 -2.15
CA PHE A 123 -13.04 4.00 -1.48
C PHE A 123 -13.12 2.82 -2.45
N VAL A 124 -13.66 3.01 -3.66
CA VAL A 124 -13.63 1.97 -4.70
C VAL A 124 -12.18 1.78 -5.15
N TRP A 125 -11.46 2.88 -5.40
CA TRP A 125 -10.04 2.86 -5.67
C TRP A 125 -9.24 2.18 -4.55
N TYR A 126 -9.48 2.57 -3.28
CA TYR A 126 -8.74 1.98 -2.17
C TYR A 126 -9.01 0.47 -2.06
N LEU A 127 -10.24 0.03 -2.32
CA LEU A 127 -10.55 -1.40 -2.35
C LEU A 127 -9.84 -2.14 -3.49
N SER A 128 -9.70 -1.52 -4.67
CA SER A 128 -8.87 -2.08 -5.75
C SER A 128 -7.41 -2.20 -5.32
N VAL A 129 -6.86 -1.21 -4.60
CA VAL A 129 -5.50 -1.29 -4.03
C VAL A 129 -5.40 -2.47 -3.06
N LEU A 130 -6.34 -2.62 -2.12
CA LEU A 130 -6.34 -3.75 -1.19
C LEU A 130 -6.40 -5.10 -1.92
N ALA A 131 -7.23 -5.22 -2.96
CA ALA A 131 -7.30 -6.42 -3.79
C ALA A 131 -5.97 -6.72 -4.52
N ASP A 132 -5.26 -5.70 -4.99
CA ASP A 132 -3.94 -5.86 -5.59
C ASP A 132 -2.87 -6.24 -4.56
N LEU A 133 -2.96 -5.74 -3.33
CA LEU A 133 -2.05 -6.09 -2.24
C LEU A 133 -2.13 -7.58 -1.86
N ILE A 134 -3.30 -8.22 -2.00
CA ILE A 134 -3.45 -9.68 -1.79
C ILE A 134 -2.55 -10.46 -2.75
N ARG A 135 -2.33 -9.94 -3.96
CA ARG A 135 -1.54 -10.60 -5.01
C ARG A 135 -0.03 -10.37 -4.85
N VAL A 136 0.39 -9.59 -3.85
CA VAL A 136 1.81 -9.30 -3.63
C VAL A 136 2.52 -10.56 -3.12
N PRO A 137 3.49 -11.11 -3.90
CA PRO A 137 4.06 -12.40 -3.57
C PRO A 137 4.94 -12.34 -2.32
N CYS A 138 4.81 -13.37 -1.48
CA CYS A 138 5.53 -13.55 -0.22
C CYS A 138 5.21 -12.51 0.86
N SER A 139 4.11 -11.76 0.73
CA SER A 139 3.75 -10.78 1.75
C SER A 139 3.32 -11.44 3.06
N SER A 140 3.67 -10.82 4.18
CA SER A 140 3.24 -11.22 5.52
C SER A 140 1.94 -10.55 5.99
N HIS A 141 1.27 -9.79 5.13
CA HIS A 141 0.18 -8.87 5.52
C HIS A 141 -1.24 -9.32 5.12
N GLY A 142 -1.45 -10.61 4.80
CA GLY A 142 -2.77 -11.13 4.40
C GLY A 142 -3.88 -10.80 5.38
N ALA A 143 -3.71 -11.11 6.67
CA ALA A 143 -4.67 -10.73 7.71
C ALA A 143 -4.94 -9.22 7.77
N LEU A 144 -3.88 -8.38 7.75
CA LEU A 144 -4.02 -6.92 7.80
C LEU A 144 -4.85 -6.40 6.62
N VAL A 145 -4.57 -6.87 5.40
CA VAL A 145 -5.31 -6.48 4.19
C VAL A 145 -6.76 -6.95 4.27
N GLY A 146 -7.00 -8.18 4.74
CA GLY A 146 -8.34 -8.72 4.95
C GLY A 146 -9.18 -7.91 5.96
N GLU A 147 -8.60 -7.55 7.11
CA GLU A 147 -9.25 -6.70 8.11
C GLU A 147 -9.66 -5.34 7.53
N GLN A 148 -8.80 -4.74 6.71
CA GLN A 148 -9.09 -3.46 6.06
C GLN A 148 -10.22 -3.57 5.03
N ILE A 149 -10.26 -4.67 4.26
CA ILE A 149 -11.35 -4.95 3.31
C ILE A 149 -12.69 -4.99 4.05
N ILE A 150 -12.76 -5.74 5.17
CA ILE A 150 -13.97 -5.84 5.98
C ILE A 150 -14.36 -4.45 6.54
N ASP A 151 -13.41 -3.74 7.15
CA ASP A 151 -13.68 -2.44 7.79
C ASP A 151 -14.21 -1.41 6.79
N VAL A 152 -13.60 -1.33 5.60
CA VAL A 152 -14.05 -0.42 4.52
C VAL A 152 -15.47 -0.78 4.06
N CYS A 153 -15.75 -2.05 3.80
CA CYS A 153 -17.06 -2.48 3.30
C CYS A 153 -18.18 -2.33 4.34
N LEU A 154 -17.86 -2.49 5.63
CA LEU A 154 -18.81 -2.24 6.72
C LEU A 154 -19.12 -0.75 6.88
N ARG A 155 -18.10 0.12 6.78
CA ARG A 155 -18.24 1.57 7.01
C ARG A 155 -18.83 2.33 5.82
N VAL A 156 -18.58 1.89 4.60
CA VAL A 156 -18.91 2.63 3.38
C VAL A 156 -19.95 1.86 2.57
N GLU A 157 -21.22 2.13 2.83
CA GLU A 157 -22.33 1.40 2.21
C GLU A 157 -22.38 1.55 0.68
N VAL A 158 -22.12 2.75 0.16
CA VAL A 158 -22.25 3.07 -1.26
C VAL A 158 -21.30 2.27 -2.17
N ILE A 159 -20.24 1.67 -1.63
CA ILE A 159 -19.27 0.90 -2.44
C ILE A 159 -19.55 -0.60 -2.46
N ARG A 160 -20.52 -1.12 -1.71
CA ARG A 160 -20.68 -2.57 -1.49
C ARG A 160 -20.92 -3.36 -2.78
N GLU A 161 -21.67 -2.80 -3.72
CA GLU A 161 -21.84 -3.41 -5.05
C GLU A 161 -20.51 -3.51 -5.81
N ALA A 162 -19.75 -2.41 -5.86
CA ALA A 162 -18.43 -2.39 -6.45
C ALA A 162 -17.46 -3.33 -5.70
N ALA A 163 -17.62 -3.47 -4.38
CA ALA A 163 -16.81 -4.37 -3.58
C ALA A 163 -17.00 -5.83 -3.98
N VAL A 164 -18.23 -6.29 -4.15
CA VAL A 164 -18.49 -7.64 -4.65
C VAL A 164 -17.88 -7.80 -6.05
N GLY A 165 -18.03 -6.82 -6.93
CA GLY A 165 -17.45 -6.85 -8.28
C GLY A 165 -15.91 -6.92 -8.30
N ILE A 166 -15.23 -6.27 -7.36
CA ILE A 166 -13.76 -6.26 -7.26
C ILE A 166 -13.24 -7.55 -6.58
N LEU A 167 -13.93 -8.01 -5.53
CA LEU A 167 -13.43 -9.03 -4.63
C LEU A 167 -13.82 -10.45 -5.06
N ALA A 168 -15.01 -10.66 -5.62
CA ALA A 168 -15.46 -11.98 -6.07
C ALA A 168 -14.49 -12.67 -7.05
N PRO A 169 -13.88 -11.98 -8.03
CA PRO A 169 -12.87 -12.58 -8.90
C PRO A 169 -11.63 -13.13 -8.18
N LEU A 170 -11.30 -12.64 -6.99
CA LEU A 170 -10.18 -13.18 -6.19
C LEU A 170 -10.48 -14.61 -5.69
N LEU A 171 -11.74 -14.94 -5.44
CA LEU A 171 -12.16 -16.29 -5.02
C LEU A 171 -12.10 -17.29 -6.18
N LEU A 172 -12.20 -16.80 -7.41
CA LEU A 172 -12.12 -17.59 -8.63
C LEU A 172 -10.67 -17.84 -9.06
N ASP A 173 -9.73 -17.06 -8.55
CA ASP A 173 -8.32 -17.16 -8.93
C ASP A 173 -7.64 -18.34 -8.23
N THR A 174 -7.54 -19.46 -8.94
CA THR A 174 -6.93 -20.68 -8.41
C THR A 174 -5.46 -20.51 -8.04
N SER A 175 -4.75 -19.52 -8.62
CA SER A 175 -3.34 -19.27 -8.29
C SER A 175 -3.17 -18.75 -6.86
N LEU A 176 -4.19 -18.06 -6.32
CA LEU A 176 -4.19 -17.56 -4.94
C LEU A 176 -4.48 -18.68 -3.92
N LEU A 177 -5.07 -19.78 -4.36
CA LEU A 177 -5.39 -20.95 -3.53
C LEU A 177 -4.22 -21.94 -3.41
N GLU A 178 -3.17 -21.77 -4.22
CA GLU A 178 -2.00 -22.65 -4.18
C GLU A 178 -1.26 -22.53 -2.85
N GLN A 179 -1.12 -23.64 -2.13
CA GLN A 179 -0.30 -23.72 -0.94
C GLN A 179 1.18 -23.55 -1.29
N SER A 180 1.70 -22.36 -1.08
CA SER A 180 3.10 -22.03 -1.34
C SER A 180 3.62 -21.02 -0.33
N ASN A 181 4.94 -20.87 -0.25
CA ASN A 181 5.55 -19.77 0.52
C ASN A 181 5.16 -18.40 -0.05
N VAL A 182 4.83 -18.34 -1.34
CA VAL A 182 4.39 -17.11 -2.01
C VAL A 182 3.03 -16.65 -1.47
N ASN A 183 2.11 -17.60 -1.27
CA ASN A 183 0.74 -17.32 -0.84
C ASN A 183 0.52 -17.56 0.66
N LYS A 184 1.59 -17.57 1.47
CA LYS A 184 1.51 -18.03 2.87
C LYS A 184 0.39 -17.38 3.69
N THR A 185 0.14 -16.09 3.48
CA THR A 185 -0.89 -15.31 4.22
C THR A 185 -2.13 -14.99 3.37
N VAL A 186 -2.10 -15.27 2.07
CA VAL A 186 -3.23 -15.02 1.15
C VAL A 186 -4.54 -15.67 1.62
N PRO A 187 -4.56 -16.90 2.20
CA PRO A 187 -5.78 -17.49 2.72
C PRO A 187 -6.49 -16.66 3.80
N GLU A 188 -5.74 -15.91 4.63
CA GLU A 188 -6.32 -15.02 5.66
C GLU A 188 -7.07 -13.84 5.01
N ALA A 189 -6.52 -13.30 3.93
CA ALA A 189 -7.18 -12.26 3.14
C ALA A 189 -8.39 -12.81 2.38
N LEU A 190 -8.26 -13.99 1.76
CA LEU A 190 -9.35 -14.64 1.03
C LEU A 190 -10.51 -15.02 1.94
N GLN A 191 -10.24 -15.40 3.20
CA GLN A 191 -11.28 -15.59 4.20
C GLN A 191 -12.14 -14.32 4.37
N SER A 192 -11.47 -13.17 4.48
CA SER A 192 -12.13 -11.87 4.63
C SER A 192 -12.91 -11.49 3.36
N VAL A 193 -12.35 -11.82 2.18
CA VAL A 193 -13.01 -11.63 0.89
C VAL A 193 -14.28 -12.50 0.79
N ALA A 194 -14.20 -13.79 1.12
CA ALA A 194 -15.33 -14.71 1.10
C ALA A 194 -16.45 -14.21 2.02
N TRP A 195 -16.09 -13.73 3.22
CA TRP A 195 -17.04 -13.12 4.15
C TRP A 195 -17.74 -11.90 3.54
N VAL A 196 -17.01 -10.94 2.96
CA VAL A 196 -17.61 -9.74 2.33
C VAL A 196 -18.50 -10.10 1.15
N VAL A 197 -18.05 -11.01 0.27
CA VAL A 197 -18.82 -11.46 -0.89
C VAL A 197 -20.11 -12.18 -0.43
N GLY A 198 -20.04 -12.99 0.62
CA GLY A 198 -21.20 -13.65 1.21
C GLY A 198 -22.18 -12.69 1.89
N GLU A 199 -21.67 -11.74 2.69
CA GLU A 199 -22.47 -10.72 3.38
C GLU A 199 -23.29 -9.88 2.39
N TYR A 200 -22.71 -9.57 1.24
CA TYR A 200 -23.34 -8.78 0.18
C TYR A 200 -23.70 -9.61 -1.06
N ALA A 201 -24.05 -10.89 -0.87
CA ALA A 201 -24.31 -11.83 -1.96
C ALA A 201 -25.41 -11.37 -2.94
N HIS A 202 -26.30 -10.47 -2.53
CA HIS A 202 -27.33 -9.89 -3.40
C HIS A 202 -26.79 -9.06 -4.58
N TYR A 203 -25.51 -8.67 -4.55
CA TYR A 203 -24.83 -8.03 -5.69
C TYR A 203 -24.08 -9.04 -6.59
N ILE A 204 -24.07 -10.34 -6.26
CA ILE A 204 -23.43 -11.36 -7.09
C ILE A 204 -24.25 -11.57 -8.36
N VAL A 205 -23.56 -11.57 -9.51
CA VAL A 205 -24.18 -11.83 -10.81
C VAL A 205 -24.42 -13.33 -11.01
N ASP A 206 -23.38 -14.14 -10.81
CA ASP A 206 -23.42 -15.60 -10.93
C ASP A 206 -23.13 -16.26 -9.58
N HIS A 207 -24.19 -16.69 -8.91
CA HIS A 207 -24.07 -17.33 -7.60
C HIS A 207 -23.53 -18.76 -7.72
N GLU A 208 -23.77 -19.45 -8.84
CA GLU A 208 -23.31 -20.82 -9.04
C GLU A 208 -21.79 -20.84 -9.20
N GLU A 209 -21.22 -19.92 -9.97
CA GLU A 209 -19.78 -19.80 -10.16
C GLU A 209 -19.03 -19.57 -8.83
N ILE A 210 -19.55 -18.68 -7.97
CA ILE A 210 -18.95 -18.39 -6.67
C ILE A 210 -19.08 -19.59 -5.73
N LEU A 211 -20.24 -20.25 -5.70
CA LEU A 211 -20.43 -21.45 -4.89
C LEU A 211 -19.51 -22.59 -5.33
N ASP A 212 -19.37 -22.83 -6.64
CA ASP A 212 -18.48 -23.84 -7.19
C ASP A 212 -17.01 -23.55 -6.82
N ALA A 213 -16.59 -22.29 -6.86
CA ALA A 213 -15.26 -21.89 -6.43
C ALA A 213 -15.01 -22.11 -4.93
N LEU A 214 -15.98 -21.76 -4.08
CA LEU A 214 -15.90 -21.97 -2.62
C LEU A 214 -15.91 -23.46 -2.24
N LEU A 215 -16.56 -24.30 -3.05
CA LEU A 215 -16.62 -25.75 -2.84
C LEU A 215 -15.47 -26.51 -3.50
N ALA A 216 -14.58 -25.81 -4.22
CA ALA A 216 -13.49 -26.41 -4.96
C ALA A 216 -12.56 -27.23 -4.04
N PRO A 217 -12.03 -28.38 -4.50
CA PRO A 217 -11.13 -29.21 -3.70
C PRO A 217 -9.91 -28.48 -3.12
N GLN A 218 -9.45 -27.44 -3.81
CA GLN A 218 -8.34 -26.56 -3.40
C GLN A 218 -8.66 -25.82 -2.10
N VAL A 219 -9.92 -25.38 -1.90
CA VAL A 219 -10.35 -24.69 -0.67
C VAL A 219 -10.21 -25.60 0.54
N LYS A 220 -10.48 -26.91 0.38
CA LYS A 220 -10.31 -27.92 1.45
C LYS A 220 -8.85 -28.10 1.88
N GLN A 221 -7.90 -27.61 1.08
CA GLN A 221 -6.49 -27.65 1.42
C GLN A 221 -6.11 -26.41 2.25
N LEU A 222 -6.86 -25.32 2.23
CA LEU A 222 -6.51 -24.11 2.99
C LEU A 222 -6.43 -24.36 4.51
N PRO A 223 -5.75 -23.52 5.29
CA PRO A 223 -5.78 -23.63 6.75
C PRO A 223 -7.21 -23.62 7.31
N GLY A 224 -7.47 -24.35 8.39
CA GLY A 224 -8.83 -24.52 8.92
C GLY A 224 -9.55 -23.21 9.27
N HIS A 225 -8.82 -22.16 9.67
CA HIS A 225 -9.42 -20.84 9.90
C HIS A 225 -9.96 -20.22 8.59
N ALA A 226 -9.25 -20.39 7.47
CA ALA A 226 -9.68 -19.87 6.17
C ALA A 226 -10.86 -20.67 5.58
N GLN A 227 -11.03 -21.94 5.98
CA GLN A 227 -12.17 -22.77 5.55
C GLN A 227 -13.48 -22.47 6.29
N SER A 228 -13.41 -21.79 7.44
CA SER A 228 -14.58 -21.55 8.31
C SER A 228 -15.36 -20.26 8.03
N ALA A 229 -14.97 -19.53 6.97
CA ALA A 229 -15.68 -18.32 6.52
C ALA A 229 -17.02 -18.64 5.86
#